data_AF-A0A3N0Y0G5-F1
#
_entry.id   AF-A0A3N0Y0G5-F1
#
_cell.length_a   1.000
_cell.length_b   1.000
_cell.length_c   1.000
_cell.angle_alpha   90.00
_cell.angle_beta   90.00
_cell.angle_gamma   90.00
#
_symmetry.space_group_name_H-M   'P 1'
#
loop_
_entity.id
_entity.type
_entity.pdbx_description
1 polymer ?
#
loop_
_entity_poly.entity_id
_entity_poly.type
_entity_poly.pdbx_seq_one_letter_code
_entity_poly.pdbx_strand_id
1 'polypeptide(L)'
;MDMCKEIRVYGMINDTYCKSEGYRKVPYHYYEAGSRDECAEYLLHESAPYGGHRFITEKAVFAKWAKTHPIKFFSPEWHLS
;
A
#
# COMPACT_ATOMS: atom_id res chain seq x y z
N MET A 1 16.74 -2.42 5.23
CA MET A 1 17.46 -2.53 3.94
C MET A 1 18.82 -3.18 4.09
N ASP A 2 19.15 -3.56 5.32
CA ASP A 2 20.52 -3.77 5.78
C ASP A 2 20.92 -5.25 5.77
N MET A 3 19.97 -6.13 5.39
CA MET A 3 20.14 -7.58 5.37
C MET A 3 19.95 -8.19 3.97
N CYS A 4 19.13 -7.58 3.12
CA CYS A 4 18.77 -8.12 1.81
C CYS A 4 19.36 -7.27 0.69
N LYS A 5 19.92 -7.92 -0.33
CA LYS A 5 20.40 -7.24 -1.54
C LYS A 5 19.27 -6.58 -2.35
N GLU A 6 18.08 -7.18 -2.34
CA GLU A 6 16.87 -6.67 -2.99
C GLU A 6 15.66 -7.03 -2.10
N ILE A 7 14.68 -6.13 -2.04
CA ILE A 7 13.42 -6.33 -1.32
C ILE A 7 12.30 -6.44 -2.36
N ARG A 8 11.49 -7.49 -2.25
CA ARG A 8 10.31 -7.71 -3.10
C ARG A 8 9.06 -7.68 -2.26
N VAL A 9 8.15 -6.77 -2.58
CA VAL A 9 6.91 -6.55 -1.84
C VAL A 9 5.74 -6.98 -2.72
N TYR A 10 4.80 -7.73 -2.13
CA TYR A 10 3.62 -8.28 -2.82
C TYR A 10 2.35 -7.82 -2.12
N GLY A 11 1.26 -7.66 -2.89
CA GLY A 11 -0.06 -7.39 -2.32
C GLY A 11 -0.20 -6.02 -1.67
N MET A 12 0.54 -5.03 -2.17
CA MET A 12 0.47 -3.66 -1.68
C MET A 12 0.19 -2.71 -2.83
N ILE A 13 -0.89 -1.95 -2.75
CA ILE A 13 -1.21 -0.85 -3.68
C ILE A 13 -0.41 0.42 -3.33
N ASN A 14 -0.19 1.32 -4.30
CA ASN A 14 0.49 2.59 -4.05
C ASN A 14 -0.43 3.61 -3.35
N ASP A 15 0.14 4.75 -2.93
CA ASP A 15 -0.53 5.82 -2.19
C ASP A 15 -1.59 6.59 -2.99
N THR A 16 -1.60 6.43 -4.32
CA THR A 16 -2.55 7.11 -5.22
C THR A 16 -3.68 6.20 -5.71
N TYR A 17 -3.56 4.87 -5.57
CA TYR A 17 -4.50 3.89 -6.10
C TYR A 17 -5.94 4.10 -5.61
N CYS A 18 -6.16 4.32 -4.32
CA CYS A 18 -7.50 4.54 -3.76
C CYS A 18 -8.17 5.86 -4.20
N LYS A 19 -7.43 6.74 -4.88
CA LYS A 19 -7.93 7.98 -5.48
C LYS A 19 -8.08 7.87 -7.00
N SER A 20 -7.65 6.76 -7.60
CA SER A 20 -7.75 6.55 -9.05
C SER A 20 -9.19 6.20 -9.46
N GLU A 21 -9.60 6.70 -10.61
CA GLU A 21 -10.90 6.36 -11.18
C GLU A 21 -10.98 4.87 -11.50
N GLY A 22 -12.07 4.21 -11.08
CA GLY A 22 -12.33 2.81 -11.42
C GLY A 22 -11.47 1.76 -10.71
N TYR A 23 -10.83 2.10 -9.57
CA TYR A 23 -10.12 1.09 -8.78
C TYR A 23 -11.05 -0.05 -8.37
N ARG A 24 -10.50 -1.27 -8.29
CA ARG A 24 -11.29 -2.45 -7.93
C ARG A 24 -11.48 -2.50 -6.42
N LYS A 25 -12.72 -2.60 -5.97
CA LYS A 25 -13.05 -2.88 -4.58
C LYS A 25 -12.73 -4.34 -4.26
N VAL A 26 -11.86 -4.55 -3.27
CA VAL A 26 -11.40 -5.87 -2.83
C VAL A 26 -11.38 -5.93 -1.31
N PRO A 27 -11.45 -7.12 -0.70
CA PRO A 27 -11.28 -7.27 0.74
C PRO A 27 -9.91 -6.76 1.20
N TYR A 28 -9.87 -6.07 2.35
CA TYR A 28 -8.64 -5.60 2.99
C TYR A 28 -7.60 -6.71 3.18
N HIS A 29 -8.04 -7.90 3.61
CA HIS A 29 -7.17 -9.07 3.70
C HIS A 29 -7.48 -10.06 2.58
N TYR A 30 -6.43 -10.54 1.90
CA TYR A 30 -6.57 -11.46 0.76
C TYR A 30 -7.23 -12.80 1.12
N TYR A 31 -7.17 -13.21 2.39
CA TYR A 31 -7.71 -14.49 2.88
C TYR A 31 -9.09 -14.35 3.52
N GLU A 32 -9.57 -13.12 3.75
CA GLU A 32 -10.81 -12.85 4.49
C GLU A 32 -11.91 -12.36 3.54
N ALA A 33 -12.57 -13.30 2.87
CA ALA A 33 -13.70 -12.96 2.01
C ALA A 33 -14.81 -12.28 2.81
N GLY A 34 -15.29 -11.12 2.33
CA GLY A 34 -16.34 -10.35 2.99
C GLY A 34 -15.86 -9.34 4.05
N SER A 35 -14.54 -9.18 4.24
CA SER A 35 -14.00 -8.10 5.07
C SER A 35 -14.35 -6.72 4.50
N ARG A 36 -14.04 -5.66 5.27
CA ARG A 36 -14.14 -4.28 4.75
C ARG A 36 -13.31 -4.13 3.47
N ASP A 37 -13.80 -3.28 2.58
CA ASP A 37 -13.06 -2.84 1.40
C ASP A 37 -11.68 -2.27 1.79
N GLU A 38 -10.66 -2.66 1.04
CA GLU A 38 -9.26 -2.32 1.30
C GLU A 38 -9.05 -0.80 1.45
N CYS A 39 -9.56 -0.01 0.50
CA CYS A 39 -9.37 1.44 0.50
C CYS A 39 -10.16 2.11 1.62
N ALA A 40 -11.35 1.61 1.96
CA ALA A 40 -12.12 2.09 3.09
C ALA A 40 -11.39 1.87 4.43
N GLU A 41 -10.75 0.72 4.62
CA GLU A 41 -9.93 0.43 5.81
C GLU A 41 -8.73 1.37 5.90
N TYR A 42 -8.03 1.58 4.78
CA TYR A 42 -6.89 2.51 4.73
C TYR A 42 -7.30 3.93 5.12
N LEU A 43 -8.41 4.45 4.59
CA LEU A 43 -8.88 5.81 4.90
C LEU A 43 -9.34 5.96 6.35
N LEU A 44 -9.98 4.92 6.90
CA LEU A 44 -10.41 4.92 8.31
C LEU A 44 -9.21 5.01 9.25
N HIS A 45 -8.16 4.23 9.00
CA HIS A 45 -6.95 4.28 9.81
C HIS A 45 -6.12 5.55 9.56
N GLU A 46 -5.99 5.98 8.29
CA GLU A 46 -5.25 7.18 7.92
C GLU A 46 -5.81 8.43 8.60
N SER A 47 -7.13 8.51 8.80
CA SER A 47 -7.81 9.66 9.42
C SER A 47 -8.03 9.52 10.93
N ALA A 48 -7.70 8.37 11.51
CA ALA A 48 -7.93 8.14 12.94
C ALA A 48 -7.11 9.12 13.80
N PRO A 49 -7.71 9.73 14.84
CA PRO A 49 -7.00 10.69 15.68
C PRO A 49 -5.91 10.05 16.55
N TYR A 50 -6.07 8.77 16.89
CA TYR A 50 -5.14 7.99 17.72
C TYR A 50 -5.22 6.50 17.37
N GLY A 51 -4.12 5.77 17.54
CA GLY A 51 -4.03 4.31 17.39
C GLY A 51 -4.14 3.78 15.95
N GLY A 52 -4.43 4.63 14.96
CA GLY A 52 -4.46 4.25 13.55
C GLY A 52 -3.08 4.23 12.90
N HIS A 53 -2.90 3.33 11.94
CA HIS A 53 -1.78 3.37 11.02
C HIS A 53 -1.94 4.51 10.01
N ARG A 54 -0.83 4.99 9.48
CA ARG A 54 -0.84 5.98 8.39
C ARG A 54 -0.55 5.28 7.07
N PHE A 55 -1.39 4.32 6.70
CA PHE A 55 -1.17 3.44 5.54
C PHE A 55 -0.87 4.18 4.23
N ILE A 56 -1.58 5.28 3.94
CA ILE A 56 -1.37 6.08 2.72
C ILE A 56 -0.03 6.82 2.83
N THR A 57 0.26 7.41 3.99
CA THR A 57 1.54 8.09 4.23
C THR A 57 2.73 7.12 4.19
N GLU A 58 2.61 5.94 4.78
CA GLU A 58 3.62 4.87 4.76
C GLU A 58 3.93 4.43 3.33
N LYS A 59 2.91 4.28 2.48
CA LYS A 59 3.09 3.96 1.05
C LYS A 59 3.83 5.07 0.30
N ALA A 60 3.56 6.34 0.60
CA ALA A 60 4.31 7.46 0.03
C ALA A 60 5.80 7.44 0.45
N VAL A 61 6.09 7.04 1.69
CA VAL A 61 7.47 6.82 2.15
C VAL A 61 8.13 5.67 1.39
N PHE A 62 7.43 4.55 1.20
CA PHE A 62 7.95 3.42 0.41
C PHE A 62 8.20 3.78 -1.05
N ALA A 63 7.31 4.55 -1.67
CA ALA A 63 7.50 5.05 -3.03
C ALA A 63 8.77 5.91 -3.13
N LYS A 64 9.03 6.76 -2.13
CA LYS A 64 10.25 7.57 -2.07
C LYS A 64 11.50 6.71 -1.89
N TRP A 65 11.46 5.69 -1.02
CA TRP A 65 12.62 4.80 -0.80
C TRP A 65 12.92 3.92 -2.00
N ALA A 66 11.91 3.44 -2.72
CA ALA A 66 12.08 2.59 -3.88
C ALA A 66 12.76 3.31 -5.07
N LYS A 67 12.82 4.64 -5.07
CA LYS A 67 13.60 5.42 -6.04
C LYS A 67 15.11 5.30 -5.84
N THR A 68 15.56 5.05 -4.62
CA THR A 68 16.99 5.05 -4.25
C THR A 68 17.49 3.72 -3.73
N HIS A 69 16.59 2.76 -3.52
CA HIS A 69 16.91 1.43 -2.99
C HIS A 69 16.27 0.34 -3.83
N PRO A 70 16.84 -0.88 -3.87
CA PRO A 70 16.35 -1.99 -4.66
C PRO A 70 15.10 -2.61 -4.03
N ILE A 71 13.99 -1.86 -4.05
CA ILE A 71 12.67 -2.28 -3.58
C ILE A 71 11.75 -2.37 -4.80
N LYS A 72 11.13 -3.52 -5.01
CA LYS A 72 10.23 -3.78 -6.13
C LYS A 72 8.87 -4.25 -5.64
N PHE A 73 7.80 -3.78 -6.29
CA PHE A 73 6.43 -4.09 -5.94
C PHE A 73 5.77 -4.95 -7.00
N PHE A 74 4.99 -5.93 -6.58
CA PHE A 74 4.36 -6.92 -7.44
C PHE A 74 2.92 -7.18 -7.00
N SER A 75 2.05 -7.47 -7.98
CA SER A 75 0.65 -7.82 -7.75
C SER A 75 -0.08 -6.86 -6.79
N PRO A 76 -0.15 -5.54 -7.10
CA PRO A 76 0.18 -4.91 -8.39
C PRO A 76 1.61 -4.33 -8.48
N GLU A 77 2.07 -4.10 -9.71
CA GLU A 77 3.31 -3.33 -9.96
C GLU A 77 3.10 -1.85 -9.66
N TRP A 78 4.12 -1.20 -9.10
CA TRP A 78 4.11 0.26 -8.88
C TRP A 78 4.88 0.96 -9.97
N HIS A 79 4.22 1.88 -10.67
CA HIS A 79 4.90 2.82 -11.55
C HIS A 79 5.42 4.00 -10.72
N LEU A 80 6.71 3.97 -10.42
CA LEU A 80 7.38 5.04 -9.68
C LEU A 80 7.66 6.20 -10.65
N SER A 81 7.01 7.35 -10.43
CA SER A 81 7.26 8.61 -11.17
C SER A 81 8.48 9.34 -10.68
#